data_AF-A0A257MH59-F1
#
_entry.id   AF-A0A257MH59-F1
#
_cell.length_a   1.000
_cell.length_b   1.000
_cell.length_c   1.000
_cell.angle_alpha   90.00
_cell.angle_beta   90.00
_cell.angle_gamma   90.00
#
_symmetry.space_group_name_H-M   'P 1'
#
loop_
_entity.id
_entity.type
_entity.pdbx_description
1 polymer ?
#
loop_
_entity_poly.entity_id
_entity_poly.type
_entity_poly.pdbx_seq_one_letter_code
_entity_poly.pdbx_strand_id
1 'polypeptide(L)'
;MMGRSAVVAVLGECAERLLPLAGEADIIELRLDLLSESDPLETLKAVRKATAKPIIATARHRSEGGGFQGSEEQRSELLTRAAVYSDYVDVEELLQWCNKRGVPVNGESRSSYAADKLREIIIGH
;
A
#
# COMPACT_ATOMS: atom_id res chain seq x y z
N MET A 1 -4.67 20.97 11.05
CA MET A 1 -3.44 20.72 10.28
C MET A 1 -3.73 21.06 8.81
N MET A 2 -3.84 22.34 8.47
CA MET A 2 -4.15 22.77 7.10
C MET A 2 -2.95 23.58 6.57
N GLY A 3 -2.40 23.16 5.43
CA GLY A 3 -1.48 23.97 4.63
C GLY A 3 0.00 23.60 4.58
N ARG A 4 0.47 22.53 5.27
CA ARG A 4 1.85 22.03 5.10
C ARG A 4 1.86 20.61 4.54
N SER A 5 2.82 20.33 3.66
CA SER A 5 3.12 18.96 3.20
C SER A 5 3.48 18.07 4.39
N ALA A 6 3.11 16.79 4.31
CA ALA A 6 3.47 15.77 5.29
C ALA A 6 4.71 15.01 4.84
N VAL A 7 5.62 14.73 5.77
CA VAL A 7 6.75 13.83 5.58
C VAL A 7 6.31 12.41 5.95
N VAL A 8 6.49 11.47 5.02
CA VAL A 8 6.18 10.05 5.22
C VAL A 8 7.49 9.27 5.37
N ALA A 9 7.66 8.57 6.49
CA ALA A 9 8.75 7.61 6.64
C ALA A 9 8.29 6.23 6.17
N VAL A 10 8.97 5.69 5.16
CA VAL A 10 8.68 4.37 4.60
C VAL A 10 9.52 3.31 5.31
N LEU A 11 8.86 2.34 5.92
CA LEU A 11 9.47 1.24 6.65
C LEU A 11 9.11 -0.09 5.96
N GLY A 12 10.08 -1.00 5.87
CA GLY A 12 9.92 -2.36 5.36
C GLY A 12 10.56 -3.35 6.32
N GLU A 13 11.50 -4.17 5.85
CA GLU A 13 12.29 -5.03 6.75
C GLU A 13 12.91 -4.24 7.90
N CYS A 14 12.95 -4.87 9.07
CA CYS A 14 13.43 -4.25 10.31
C CYS A 14 12.63 -3.02 10.77
N ALA A 15 11.36 -2.86 10.35
CA ALA A 15 10.50 -1.73 10.72
C ALA A 15 10.53 -1.41 12.22
N GLU A 16 10.44 -2.41 13.10
CA GLU A 16 10.48 -2.20 14.56
C GLU A 16 11.77 -1.54 15.04
N ARG A 17 12.92 -1.91 14.47
CA ARG A 17 14.24 -1.33 14.81
C ARG A 17 14.40 0.07 14.24
N LEU A 18 13.80 0.35 13.09
CA LEU A 18 13.93 1.63 12.38
C LEU A 18 12.87 2.66 12.80
N LEU A 19 11.77 2.21 13.41
CA LEU A 19 10.67 3.07 13.86
C LEU A 19 11.13 4.26 14.74
N PRO A 20 12.07 4.11 15.69
CA PRO A 20 12.56 5.26 16.47
C PRO A 20 13.20 6.35 15.61
N LEU A 21 13.79 6.01 14.45
CA LEU A 21 14.39 6.97 13.52
C LEU A 21 13.33 7.77 12.74
N ALA A 22 12.09 7.27 12.70
CA ALA A 22 10.96 7.95 12.06
C ALA A 22 10.24 8.95 13.00
N GLY A 23 10.87 9.32 14.12
CA GLY A 23 10.28 10.23 15.13
C GLY A 23 9.85 11.58 14.59
N GLU A 24 10.56 12.12 13.59
CA GLU A 24 10.27 13.42 12.97
C GLU A 24 9.26 13.35 11.81
N ALA A 25 8.93 12.15 11.31
CA ALA A 25 7.96 12.00 10.22
C ALA A 25 6.53 12.30 10.70
N ASP A 26 5.69 12.87 9.84
CA ASP A 26 4.28 13.10 10.14
C ASP A 26 3.49 11.79 10.10
N ILE A 27 3.85 10.89 9.18
CA ILE A 27 3.15 9.63 8.91
C ILE A 27 4.17 8.50 8.73
N ILE A 28 3.80 7.29 9.14
CA ILE A 28 4.56 6.06 8.84
C ILE A 28 3.88 5.31 7.71
N GLU A 29 4.60 4.98 6.64
CA GLU A 29 4.16 3.97 5.68
C GLU A 29 4.84 2.64 6.01
N LEU A 30 4.06 1.59 6.26
CA LEU A 30 4.58 0.24 6.45
C LEU A 30 4.35 -0.59 5.18
N ARG A 31 5.45 -0.93 4.50
CA ARG A 31 5.49 -1.78 3.31
C ARG A 31 5.44 -3.25 3.71
N LEU A 32 4.22 -3.76 3.83
CA LEU A 32 3.92 -5.16 4.17
C LEU A 32 4.52 -6.15 3.19
N ASP A 33 4.62 -5.75 1.92
CA ASP A 33 5.20 -6.56 0.85
C ASP A 33 6.72 -6.76 0.95
N LEU A 34 7.39 -6.00 1.82
CA LEU A 34 8.82 -6.13 2.10
C LEU A 34 9.12 -6.97 3.35
N LEU A 35 8.11 -7.38 4.13
CA LEU A 35 8.31 -8.10 5.39
C LEU A 35 8.50 -9.60 5.13
N SER A 36 9.65 -9.99 4.60
CA SER A 36 9.92 -11.38 4.18
C SER A 36 10.24 -12.33 5.35
N GLU A 37 10.84 -11.81 6.42
CA GLU A 37 11.33 -12.55 7.59
C GLU A 37 10.30 -12.63 8.74
N SER A 38 9.18 -11.91 8.66
CA SER A 38 8.16 -11.84 9.71
C SER A 38 6.74 -11.82 9.15
N ASP A 39 5.74 -12.19 9.96
CA ASP A 39 4.34 -12.02 9.55
C ASP A 39 4.03 -10.51 9.41
N PRO A 40 3.53 -10.07 8.24
CA PRO A 40 3.29 -8.64 8.02
C PRO A 40 2.27 -8.02 8.96
N LEU A 41 1.24 -8.78 9.37
CA LEU A 41 0.19 -8.28 10.25
C LEU A 41 0.63 -8.24 11.71
N GLU A 42 1.42 -9.21 12.17
CA GLU A 42 2.03 -9.15 13.50
C GLU A 42 3.01 -7.98 13.61
N THR A 43 3.82 -7.74 12.57
CA THR A 43 4.71 -6.57 12.50
C THR A 43 3.90 -5.27 12.55
N LEU A 44 2.82 -5.15 11.77
CA LEU A 44 1.94 -3.98 11.78
C LEU A 44 1.35 -3.74 13.18
N LYS A 45 0.89 -4.79 13.86
CA LYS A 45 0.39 -4.68 15.25
C LYS A 45 1.48 -4.21 16.20
N ALA A 46 2.71 -4.70 16.07
CA ALA A 46 3.84 -4.28 16.88
C ALA A 46 4.15 -2.79 16.67
N VAL A 47 4.24 -2.35 15.40
CA VAL A 47 4.45 -0.94 15.05
C VAL A 47 3.31 -0.07 15.61
N ARG A 48 2.04 -0.47 15.41
CA ARG A 48 0.88 0.26 15.94
C ARG A 48 0.92 0.41 17.47
N LYS A 49 1.38 -0.60 18.20
CA LYS A 49 1.55 -0.51 19.66
C LYS A 49 2.69 0.42 20.08
N ALA A 50 3.70 0.58 19.23
CA ALA A 50 4.91 1.34 19.54
C ALA A 50 4.85 2.83 19.17
N THR A 51 3.90 3.26 18.33
CA THR A 51 3.74 4.67 17.96
C THR A 51 2.28 5.10 18.01
N ALA A 52 2.02 6.39 18.23
CA ALA A 52 0.72 7.03 18.08
C ALA A 52 0.52 7.67 16.69
N LYS A 53 1.59 7.78 15.88
CA LYS A 53 1.54 8.41 14.55
C LYS A 53 0.57 7.69 13.61
N PRO A 54 -0.03 8.39 12.62
CA PRO A 54 -0.82 7.74 11.58
C PRO A 54 0.02 6.73 10.79
N ILE A 55 -0.59 5.61 10.44
CA ILE A 55 0.05 4.52 9.67
C ILE A 55 -0.70 4.32 8.35
N ILE A 56 0.05 4.33 7.24
CA ILE A 56 -0.37 3.84 5.92
C ILE A 56 0.11 2.39 5.79
N ALA A 57 -0.80 1.44 5.64
CA ALA A 57 -0.46 0.08 5.27
C ALA A 57 -0.39 -0.06 3.75
N THR A 58 0.77 -0.46 3.24
CA THR A 58 1.01 -0.64 1.81
C THR A 58 1.43 -2.08 1.52
N ALA A 59 0.83 -2.70 0.51
CA ALA A 59 1.30 -3.96 -0.04
C ALA A 59 1.38 -3.79 -1.56
N ARG A 60 2.54 -3.32 -2.03
CA ARG A 60 2.72 -2.95 -3.44
C ARG A 60 2.88 -4.19 -4.30
N HIS A 61 2.15 -4.24 -5.42
CA HIS A 61 2.20 -5.37 -6.32
C HIS A 61 3.54 -5.44 -7.10
N ARG A 62 4.00 -6.65 -7.44
CA ARG A 62 5.30 -6.88 -8.12
C ARG A 62 5.48 -6.10 -9.41
N SER A 63 4.42 -5.99 -10.18
CA SER A 63 4.42 -5.25 -11.45
C SER A 63 4.63 -3.76 -11.34
N GLU A 64 4.40 -3.20 -10.16
CA GLU A 64 4.57 -1.78 -9.84
C GLU A 64 5.85 -1.59 -9.02
N GLY A 65 6.79 -2.53 -9.11
CA GLY A 65 8.07 -2.50 -8.39
C GLY A 65 7.96 -2.90 -6.92
N GLY A 66 6.86 -3.52 -6.50
CA GLY A 66 6.67 -4.05 -5.14
C GLY A 66 7.26 -5.44 -4.91
N GLY A 67 7.26 -5.87 -3.65
CA GLY A 67 7.76 -7.17 -3.21
C GLY A 67 6.69 -8.27 -3.11
N PHE A 68 5.41 -7.95 -3.35
CA PHE A 68 4.33 -8.89 -3.09
C PHE A 68 4.31 -10.03 -4.12
N GLN A 69 4.37 -11.28 -3.66
CA GLN A 69 4.50 -12.48 -4.50
C GLN A 69 3.22 -13.35 -4.57
N GLY A 70 2.20 -13.03 -3.77
CA GLY A 70 0.93 -13.74 -3.77
C GLY A 70 -0.02 -13.31 -4.89
N SER A 71 -1.21 -13.91 -4.94
CA SER A 71 -2.31 -13.46 -5.81
C SER A 71 -2.90 -12.13 -5.33
N GLU A 72 -3.62 -11.46 -6.22
CA GLU A 72 -4.32 -10.21 -5.86
C GLU A 72 -5.38 -10.41 -4.79
N GLU A 73 -6.06 -11.55 -4.79
CA GLU A 73 -7.03 -11.89 -3.75
C GLU A 73 -6.33 -11.98 -2.39
N GLN A 74 -5.13 -12.60 -2.34
CA GLN A 74 -4.33 -12.65 -1.12
C GLN A 74 -3.85 -11.26 -0.70
N ARG A 75 -3.51 -10.39 -1.66
CA ARG A 75 -3.10 -9.01 -1.39
C ARG A 75 -4.25 -8.16 -0.85
N SER A 76 -5.41 -8.27 -1.47
CA SER A 76 -6.63 -7.57 -1.06
C SER A 76 -7.07 -8.02 0.34
N GLU A 77 -6.99 -9.32 0.63
CA GLU A 77 -7.25 -9.85 1.96
C GLU A 77 -6.24 -9.33 2.99
N LEU A 78 -4.95 -9.30 2.65
CA LEU A 78 -3.91 -8.73 3.51
C LEU A 78 -4.20 -7.25 3.83
N LEU A 79 -4.50 -6.43 2.82
CA LEU A 79 -4.81 -5.01 2.97
C LEU A 79 -6.10 -4.78 3.77
N THR A 80 -7.13 -5.62 3.55
CA THR A 80 -8.38 -5.58 4.31
C THR A 80 -8.13 -5.87 5.80
N ARG A 81 -7.31 -6.87 6.11
CA ARG A 81 -6.92 -7.20 7.49
C ARG A 81 -6.02 -6.12 8.11
N ALA A 82 -5.14 -5.51 7.31
CA ALA A 82 -4.27 -4.42 7.75
C ALA A 82 -5.04 -3.14 8.09
N ALA A 83 -6.18 -2.89 7.43
CA ALA A 83 -7.05 -1.75 7.68
C ALA A 83 -7.52 -1.65 9.15
N VAL A 84 -7.58 -2.77 9.87
CA VAL A 84 -7.97 -2.81 11.29
C VAL A 84 -6.92 -2.16 12.20
N TYR A 85 -5.65 -2.14 11.77
CA TYR A 85 -4.51 -1.68 12.59
C TYR A 85 -3.79 -0.46 12.01
N SER A 86 -4.27 0.07 10.88
CA SER A 86 -3.71 1.22 10.18
C SER A 86 -4.77 2.31 10.03
N ASP A 87 -4.32 3.55 9.88
CA ASP A 87 -5.20 4.71 9.71
C ASP A 87 -5.57 4.89 8.23
N TYR A 88 -4.70 4.42 7.34
CA TYR A 88 -4.87 4.45 5.89
C TYR A 88 -4.37 3.14 5.27
N VAL A 89 -4.92 2.80 4.12
CA VAL A 89 -4.48 1.66 3.31
C VAL A 89 -4.19 2.16 1.89
N ASP A 90 -3.01 1.84 1.37
CA ASP A 90 -2.63 2.14 -0.01
C ASP A 90 -3.36 1.15 -0.94
N VAL A 91 -4.28 1.68 -1.75
CA VAL A 91 -5.07 0.92 -2.72
C VAL A 91 -4.69 1.34 -4.14
N GLU A 92 -4.31 0.38 -4.96
CA GLU A 92 -3.92 0.65 -6.35
C GLU A 92 -5.19 0.87 -7.21
N GLU A 93 -5.24 1.95 -8.00
CA GLU A 93 -6.41 2.28 -8.85
C GLU A 93 -6.65 1.19 -9.92
N LEU A 94 -5.57 0.55 -10.37
CA LEU A 94 -5.63 -0.63 -11.23
C LEU A 94 -6.43 -1.77 -10.58
N LEU A 95 -6.25 -2.03 -9.27
CA LEU A 95 -7.00 -3.05 -8.55
C LEU A 95 -8.50 -2.74 -8.58
N GLN A 96 -8.88 -1.47 -8.35
CA GLN A 96 -10.27 -1.05 -8.39
C GLN A 96 -10.87 -1.18 -9.81
N TRP A 97 -10.10 -0.80 -10.83
CA TRP A 97 -10.50 -0.91 -12.23
C TRP A 97 -10.72 -2.37 -12.64
N CYS A 98 -9.81 -3.26 -12.23
CA CYS A 98 -9.86 -4.70 -12.46
C CYS A 98 -11.07 -5.34 -11.77
N ASN A 99 -11.27 -5.06 -10.47
CA ASN A 99 -12.37 -5.61 -9.68
C ASN A 99 -13.74 -5.20 -10.24
N LYS A 100 -13.90 -3.94 -10.65
CA LYS A 100 -15.15 -3.47 -11.29
C LYS A 100 -15.48 -4.19 -12.60
N ARG A 101 -14.47 -4.70 -13.30
CA ARG A 101 -14.59 -5.36 -14.60
C ARG A 101 -14.49 -6.88 -14.52
N GLY A 102 -14.23 -7.44 -13.34
CA GLY A 102 -14.02 -8.87 -13.15
C GLY A 102 -12.82 -9.41 -13.92
N VAL A 103 -11.76 -8.60 -14.10
CA VAL A 103 -10.54 -9.00 -14.81
C VAL A 103 -9.36 -9.14 -13.83
N PRO A 104 -8.42 -10.07 -14.05
CA PRO A 104 -7.28 -10.26 -13.15
C PRO A 104 -6.29 -9.10 -13.28
N VAL A 105 -5.53 -8.79 -12.22
CA VAL A 105 -4.46 -7.78 -12.30
C VAL A 105 -3.21 -8.39 -12.93
N ASN A 106 -3.01 -8.14 -14.22
CA ASN A 106 -1.87 -8.64 -14.98
C ASN A 106 -1.36 -7.57 -15.97
N GLY A 107 -0.40 -7.92 -16.84
CA GLY A 107 0.15 -6.99 -17.83
C GLY A 107 -0.89 -6.48 -18.85
N GLU A 108 -1.86 -7.32 -19.22
CA GLU A 108 -2.95 -6.97 -20.15
C GLU A 108 -3.91 -5.97 -19.51
N SER A 109 -4.29 -6.19 -18.25
CA SER A 109 -5.14 -5.27 -17.49
C SER A 109 -4.47 -3.94 -17.24
N ARG A 110 -3.14 -3.88 -17.06
CA ARG A 110 -2.39 -2.61 -17.01
C ARG A 110 -2.48 -1.83 -18.31
N SER A 111 -2.29 -2.52 -19.42
CA SER A 111 -2.37 -1.92 -20.75
C SER A 111 -3.79 -1.40 -21.02
N SER A 112 -4.79 -2.15 -20.60
CA SER A 112 -6.21 -1.81 -20.75
C SER A 112 -6.62 -0.65 -19.83
N TYR A 113 -6.16 -0.65 -18.58
CA TYR A 113 -6.33 0.46 -17.64
C TYR A 113 -5.68 1.73 -18.17
N ALA A 114 -4.44 1.67 -18.65
CA ALA A 114 -3.74 2.80 -19.24
C ALA A 114 -4.49 3.34 -20.47
N ALA A 115 -5.01 2.46 -21.33
CA ALA A 115 -5.82 2.86 -22.47
C ALA A 115 -7.15 3.52 -22.05
N ASP A 116 -7.83 2.99 -21.04
CA ASP A 116 -9.06 3.60 -20.49
C ASP A 116 -8.78 4.97 -19.88
N LYS A 117 -7.70 5.13 -19.11
CA LYS A 117 -7.28 6.43 -18.57
C LYS A 117 -6.88 7.43 -19.64
N LEU A 118 -6.15 7.00 -20.66
CA LEU A 118 -5.83 7.86 -21.79
C LEU A 118 -7.09 8.29 -22.55
N ARG A 119 -8.07 7.40 -22.72
CA ARG A 119 -9.38 7.76 -23.29
C ARG A 119 -10.13 8.74 -22.41
N GLU A 120 -10.18 8.55 -21.10
CA GLU A 120 -10.79 9.50 -20.16
C GLU A 120 -10.14 10.89 -20.26
N ILE A 121 -8.81 10.96 -20.42
CA ILE A 121 -8.07 12.22 -20.57
C ILE A 121 -8.33 12.87 -21.94
N ILE A 122 -8.36 12.08 -23.02
CA ILE A 122 -8.52 12.58 -24.40
C ILE A 122 -9.97 12.99 -24.70
N ILE A 123 -10.95 12.24 -24.17
CA ILE A 123 -12.39 12.48 -24.39
C ILE A 123 -12.96 13.45 -23.34
N GLY A 124 -12.21 13.69 -22.25
CA GLY A 124 -12.59 14.57 -21.14
C GLY A 124 -12.34 16.07 -21.34
N HIS A 125 -12.22 16.58 -22.58
CA HIS A 125 -12.28 18.01 -22.93
C HIS A 125 -13.29 18.25 -24.05
#